data_AF-A0A803T0F1-F1
#
_entry.id   AF-A0A803T0F1-F1
#
_cell.length_a   1.000
_cell.length_b   1.000
_cell.length_c   1.000
_cell.angle_alpha   90.00
_cell.angle_beta   90.00
_cell.angle_gamma   90.00
#
_symmetry.space_group_name_H-M   'P 1'
#
loop_
_entity.id
_entity.type
_entity.pdbx_description
1 polymer ?
#
loop_
_entity_poly.entity_id
_entity_poly.type
_entity_poly.pdbx_seq_one_letter_code
_entity_poly.pdbx_strand_id
1 'polypeptide(L)'
;LKFLSVVLLACGSFNPITNMHLRLFELAKDHLHETGKYKVVKGIISPVGDGYKKKGLIGAKHRVAMAKLATESSDWVEVDDWESNQKEWQETVKVSALSC
;
A
#
# COMPACT_ATOMS: atom_id res chain seq x y z
N LEU A 1 12.15 23.38 13.33
CA LEU A 1 10.76 22.95 13.05
C LEU A 1 10.69 21.44 13.19
N LYS A 2 9.81 20.91 14.06
CA LYS A 2 9.66 19.47 14.26
C LYS A 2 8.56 18.97 13.34
N PHE A 3 8.92 18.10 12.40
CA PHE A 3 7.96 17.45 11.51
C PHE A 3 7.38 16.21 12.19
N LEU A 4 6.12 15.89 11.90
CA LEU A 4 5.53 14.60 12.24
C LEU A 4 5.85 13.61 11.12
N SER A 5 6.50 12.51 11.45
CA SER A 5 6.78 11.43 10.49
C SER A 5 5.50 10.67 10.16
N VAL A 6 5.27 10.38 8.89
CA VAL A 6 4.06 9.72 8.40
C VAL A 6 4.41 8.55 7.49
N VAL A 7 3.71 7.44 7.64
CA VAL A 7 3.68 6.32 6.69
C VAL A 7 2.35 6.35 5.95
N LEU A 8 2.39 6.24 4.62
CA LEU A 8 1.19 6.13 3.80
C LEU A 8 0.88 4.66 3.55
N LEU A 9 -0.30 4.20 3.97
CA LEU A 9 -0.77 2.82 3.74
C LEU A 9 -1.90 2.81 2.72
N ALA A 10 -1.77 2.02 1.66
CA ALA A 10 -2.83 1.76 0.69
C ALA A 10 -3.22 0.28 0.70
N CYS A 11 -4.35 -0.03 1.31
CA CYS A 11 -5.00 -1.34 1.23
C CYS A 11 -5.88 -1.42 -0.02
N GLY A 12 -5.89 -2.55 -0.72
CA GLY A 12 -6.71 -2.68 -1.92
C GLY A 12 -6.53 -3.99 -2.67
N SER A 13 -7.33 -4.18 -3.72
CA SER A 13 -7.22 -5.38 -4.55
C SER A 13 -5.93 -5.41 -5.37
N PHE A 14 -5.55 -4.30 -6.00
CA PHE A 14 -4.42 -4.21 -6.96
C PHE A 14 -4.48 -5.35 -8.01
N ASN A 15 -5.59 -5.40 -8.75
CA ASN A 15 -5.96 -6.50 -9.65
C ASN A 15 -6.18 -6.02 -11.11
N PRO A 16 -5.12 -5.66 -11.85
CA PRO A 16 -3.73 -5.49 -11.40
C PRO A 16 -3.47 -4.10 -10.78
N ILE A 17 -2.27 -3.88 -10.26
CA ILE A 17 -1.76 -2.53 -9.97
C ILE A 17 -1.68 -1.72 -11.28
N THR A 18 -1.80 -0.40 -11.18
CA THR A 18 -1.75 0.52 -12.34
C THR A 18 -1.01 1.80 -11.98
N ASN A 19 -0.64 2.58 -13.00
CA ASN A 19 0.01 3.89 -12.82
C ASN A 19 -0.81 4.86 -11.95
N MET A 20 -2.14 4.73 -11.93
CA MET A 20 -2.98 5.56 -11.06
C MET A 20 -2.72 5.28 -9.57
N HIS A 21 -2.57 4.01 -9.19
CA HIS A 21 -2.25 3.64 -7.80
C HIS A 21 -0.89 4.21 -7.37
N LEU A 22 0.12 4.14 -8.24
CA LEU A 22 1.44 4.72 -7.98
C LEU A 22 1.35 6.25 -7.89
N ARG A 23 0.61 6.90 -8.79
CA ARG A 23 0.45 8.35 -8.80
C ARG A 23 -0.24 8.86 -7.53
N LEU A 24 -1.12 8.06 -6.92
CA LEU A 24 -1.78 8.41 -5.67
C LEU A 24 -0.79 8.60 -4.51
N PHE A 25 0.26 7.78 -4.45
CA PHE A 25 1.33 7.92 -3.44
C PHE A 25 2.09 9.23 -3.62
N GLU A 26 2.53 9.54 -4.84
CA GLU A 26 3.26 10.78 -5.13
C GLU A 26 2.41 12.02 -4.80
N LEU A 27 1.15 12.04 -5.23
CA LEU A 27 0.24 13.15 -4.93
C LEU A 27 0.01 13.34 -3.43
N ALA A 28 -0.14 12.25 -2.68
CA ALA A 28 -0.34 12.33 -1.23
C ALA A 28 0.93 12.78 -0.50
N LYS A 29 2.10 12.33 -0.94
CA LYS A 29 3.41 12.74 -0.40
C LYS A 29 3.65 14.23 -0.61
N ASP A 30 3.47 14.71 -1.85
CA ASP A 30 3.61 16.12 -2.21
C ASP A 30 2.68 16.98 -1.34
N HIS A 31 1.39 16.62 -1.28
CA HIS A 31 0.41 17.36 -0.48
C HIS A 31 0.80 17.45 1.01
N LEU A 32 1.23 16.33 1.62
CA LEU A 32 1.62 16.32 3.03
C LEU A 32 2.88 17.14 3.30
N HIS A 33 3.87 17.09 2.40
CA HIS A 33 5.09 17.89 2.51
C HIS A 33 4.78 19.39 2.34
N GLU A 34 3.91 19.77 1.40
CA GLU A 34 3.48 21.17 1.18
C GLU A 34 2.86 21.82 2.41
N THR A 35 2.24 21.05 3.31
CA THR A 35 1.71 21.58 4.58
C THR A 35 2.79 22.12 5.51
N GLY A 36 4.06 21.73 5.32
CA GLY A 36 5.18 22.03 6.22
C GLY A 36 5.09 21.36 7.59
N LYS A 37 4.10 20.49 7.83
CA LYS A 37 3.86 19.81 9.13
C LYS A 37 4.32 18.37 9.14
N TYR A 38 4.26 17.69 8.00
CA TYR A 38 4.47 16.26 7.89
C TYR A 38 5.69 15.94 7.03
N LYS A 39 6.37 14.85 7.40
CA LYS A 39 7.41 14.21 6.58
C LYS A 39 6.98 12.78 6.31
N VAL A 40 6.49 12.52 5.10
CA VAL A 40 6.29 11.13 4.64
C VAL A 40 7.64 10.42 4.58
N VAL A 41 7.75 9.31 5.31
CA VAL A 41 8.99 8.51 5.40
C VAL A 41 8.90 7.21 4.62
N LYS A 42 7.69 6.72 4.32
CA LYS A 42 7.45 5.44 3.66
C LYS A 42 6.04 5.37 3.06
N GLY A 43 5.89 4.67 1.95
CA GLY A 43 4.62 4.22 1.40
C GLY A 43 4.55 2.69 1.44
N ILE A 44 3.40 2.13 1.79
CA ILE A 44 3.14 0.70 1.86
C ILE A 44 1.92 0.39 1.00
N ILE A 45 2.11 -0.45 -0.02
CA ILE A 45 1.04 -1.11 -0.75
C ILE A 45 0.75 -2.44 -0.04
N SER A 46 -0.49 -2.63 0.43
CA SER A 46 -0.96 -3.86 1.07
C SER A 46 -2.02 -4.52 0.20
N PRO A 47 -1.66 -5.53 -0.62
CA PRO A 47 -2.63 -6.27 -1.40
C PRO A 47 -3.52 -7.13 -0.51
N VAL A 48 -4.84 -7.03 -0.72
CA VAL A 48 -5.82 -7.84 0.02
C VAL A 48 -5.57 -9.34 -0.17
N GLY A 49 -5.80 -10.15 0.86
CA GLY A 49 -5.75 -11.61 0.77
C GLY A 49 -6.87 -12.24 -0.05
N ASP A 50 -6.66 -13.48 -0.50
CA ASP A 50 -7.64 -14.22 -1.31
C ASP A 50 -8.90 -14.62 -0.52
N GLY A 51 -8.83 -14.58 0.82
CA GLY A 51 -9.99 -14.71 1.72
C GLY A 51 -11.07 -13.65 1.52
N TYR A 52 -10.78 -12.54 0.82
CA TYR A 52 -11.78 -11.50 0.49
C TYR A 52 -12.86 -11.97 -0.48
N LYS A 53 -12.60 -13.03 -1.28
CA LYS A 53 -13.58 -13.68 -2.17
C LYS A 53 -14.30 -12.76 -3.16
N LYS A 54 -13.71 -11.62 -3.53
CA LYS A 54 -14.24 -10.74 -4.59
C LYS A 54 -14.20 -11.43 -5.95
N LYS A 55 -15.33 -11.42 -6.68
CA LYS A 55 -15.43 -12.01 -8.03
C LYS A 55 -14.40 -11.36 -8.97
N GLY A 56 -13.64 -12.21 -9.68
CA GLY A 56 -12.62 -11.77 -10.65
C GLY A 56 -11.27 -11.37 -10.03
N LEU A 57 -11.09 -11.52 -8.71
CA LEU A 57 -9.80 -11.33 -8.06
C LEU A 57 -8.85 -12.47 -8.44
N ILE A 58 -7.72 -12.15 -9.09
CA ILE A 58 -6.68 -13.15 -9.35
C ILE A 58 -5.92 -13.43 -8.05
N GLY A 59 -5.24 -14.59 -7.99
CA GLY A 59 -4.54 -15.01 -6.77
C GLY A 59 -3.55 -13.98 -6.24
N ALA A 60 -3.51 -13.82 -4.91
CA ALA A 60 -2.70 -12.84 -4.19
C ALA A 60 -1.24 -12.86 -4.61
N LYS A 61 -0.66 -14.05 -4.82
CA LYS A 61 0.72 -14.24 -5.30
C LYS A 61 1.03 -13.42 -6.56
N HIS A 62 0.09 -13.33 -7.51
CA HIS A 62 0.29 -12.59 -8.75
C HIS A 62 0.18 -11.09 -8.53
N ARG A 63 -0.76 -10.66 -7.68
CA ARG A 63 -0.97 -9.24 -7.37
C ARG A 63 0.21 -8.66 -6.58
N VAL A 64 0.71 -9.41 -5.60
CA VAL A 64 1.94 -9.08 -4.87
C VAL A 64 3.14 -9.00 -5.82
N ALA A 65 3.33 -9.99 -6.70
CA ALA A 65 4.44 -9.97 -7.66
C ALA A 65 4.37 -8.76 -8.61
N MET A 66 3.19 -8.46 -9.17
CA MET A 66 3.01 -7.29 -10.03
C MET A 66 3.24 -5.98 -9.27
N ALA A 67 2.78 -5.87 -8.02
CA ALA A 67 3.01 -4.69 -7.20
C ALA A 67 4.50 -4.50 -6.87
N LYS A 68 5.24 -5.58 -6.58
CA LYS A 68 6.69 -5.54 -6.33
C LYS A 68 7.43 -5.07 -7.59
N LEU A 69 7.09 -5.59 -8.77
CA LEU A 69 7.65 -5.12 -10.04
C LEU A 69 7.31 -3.65 -10.32
N ALA A 70 6.06 -3.24 -10.07
CA ALA A 70 5.61 -1.87 -10.30
C ALA A 70 6.25 -0.84 -9.35
N THR A 71 6.80 -1.29 -8.22
CA THR A 71 7.49 -0.43 -7.22
C THR A 71 9.01 -0.62 -7.23
N GLU A 72 9.57 -1.45 -8.13
CA GLU A 72 11.01 -1.77 -8.17
C GLU A 72 11.89 -0.53 -8.31
N SER A 73 11.44 0.48 -9.06
CA SER A 73 12.17 1.74 -9.25
C SER A 73 11.83 2.82 -8.21
N SER A 74 10.94 2.54 -7.25
CA SER A 74 10.60 3.48 -6.17
C SER A 74 11.61 3.33 -5.03
N ASP A 75 12.08 4.45 -4.49
CA ASP A 75 12.98 4.49 -3.34
C ASP A 75 12.24 4.60 -1.99
N TRP A 76 10.91 4.77 -2.01
CA TRP A 76 10.14 5.08 -0.81
C TRP A 76 8.80 4.35 -0.68
N VAL A 77 8.29 3.73 -1.75
CA VAL A 77 7.09 2.89 -1.72
C VAL A 77 7.49 1.43 -1.84
N GLU A 78 7.02 0.59 -0.92
CA GLU A 78 7.22 -0.85 -0.96
C GLU A 78 5.90 -1.62 -0.87
N VAL A 79 5.99 -2.94 -1.07
CA VAL A 79 4.85 -3.86 -0.93
C VAL A 79 5.03 -4.70 0.33
N ASP A 80 4.04 -4.65 1.21
CA ASP A 80 3.90 -5.55 2.33
C ASP A 80 2.89 -6.65 1.98
N ASP A 81 3.29 -7.92 2.13
CA ASP A 81 2.46 -9.06 1.79
C ASP A 81 1.81 -9.75 3.01
N TRP A 82 1.93 -9.16 4.21
CA TRP A 82 1.35 -9.69 5.45
C TRP A 82 -0.16 -9.90 5.34
N GLU A 83 -0.91 -8.89 4.87
CA GLU A 83 -2.38 -8.98 4.70
C GLU A 83 -2.74 -10.11 3.73
N SER A 84 -1.95 -10.23 2.66
CA SER A 84 -2.18 -11.22 1.61
C SER A 84 -1.90 -12.67 2.05
N ASN A 85 -1.03 -12.83 3.06
CA ASN A 85 -0.64 -14.11 3.65
C ASN A 85 -1.60 -14.58 4.77
N GLN A 86 -2.61 -13.78 5.13
CA GLN A 86 -3.63 -14.20 6.09
C GLN A 86 -4.62 -15.18 5.46
N LYS A 87 -4.99 -16.23 6.19
CA LYS A 87 -5.99 -17.23 5.73
C LYS A 87 -7.36 -16.62 5.52
N GLU A 88 -7.77 -15.77 6.46
CA GLU A 88 -9.04 -15.06 6.45
C GLU A 88 -8.85 -13.60 6.04
N TRP A 89 -9.89 -13.01 5.45
CA TRP A 89 -9.89 -11.58 5.15
C TRP A 89 -9.71 -10.75 6.42
N GLN A 90 -8.92 -9.67 6.32
CA GLN A 90 -8.67 -8.73 7.40
C GLN A 90 -9.36 -7.40 7.14
N GLU A 91 -9.98 -6.85 8.19
CA GLU A 91 -10.48 -5.48 8.16
C GLU A 91 -9.31 -4.49 8.06
N THR A 92 -9.46 -3.43 7.26
CA THR A 92 -8.42 -2.42 7.04
C THR A 92 -7.88 -1.81 8.34
N VAL A 93 -8.71 -1.67 9.38
CA VAL A 93 -8.29 -1.15 10.68
C VAL A 93 -7.26 -2.07 11.36
N LYS A 94 -7.36 -3.40 11.17
CA LYS A 94 -6.41 -4.38 11.70
C LYS A 94 -5.08 -4.33 10.96
N VAL A 95 -5.12 -4.14 9.65
CA VAL A 95 -3.92 -3.97 8.81
C VAL A 95 -3.16 -2.72 9.23
N SER A 96 -3.87 -1.59 9.40
CA SER A 96 -3.29 -0.31 9.83
C SER A 96 -2.58 -0.40 11.19
N ALA A 97 -3.16 -1.12 12.15
CA ALA A 97 -2.60 -1.28 13.48
C ALA A 97 -1.27 -2.07 13.52
N LEU A 98 -0.97 -2.84 12.47
CA LEU A 98 0.22 -3.70 12.38
C LEU A 98 1.29 -3.16 11.43
N SER A 99 0.98 -2.11 10.67
CA SER A 99 1.86 -1.56 9.63
C SER A 99 2.80 -0.45 10.13
N CYS A 100 2.86 -0.22 11.46
CA CYS A 100 3.62 0.86 12.10
C CYS A 100 4.52 0.33 13.23
#